data_AF-A0A843JSG4-F1
#
_entry.id   AF-A0A843JSG4-F1
#
_cell.length_a   1.000
_cell.length_b   1.000
_cell.length_c   1.000
_cell.angle_alpha   90.00
_cell.angle_beta   90.00
_cell.angle_gamma   90.00
#
_symmetry.space_group_name_H-M   'P 1'
#
loop_
_entity.id
_entity.type
_entity.pdbx_description
1 polymer ?
#
loop_
_entity_poly.entity_id
_entity_poly.type
_entity_poly.pdbx_seq_one_letter_code
_entity_poly.pdbx_strand_id
1 'polypeptide(L)'
;NRLIQNPESRRAISITWFPVQDITADEPPCLQLVQCVIDKNNHLNLICVFRSNDMLSAWGQNAYGLAHLQKFICEQINLKRKNAEEKVSQGWLETISISAHMYFHRDQLELNLFLEKIKTGELFQSFQRR
;
A
#
# COMPACT_ATOMS: atom_id res chain seq x y z
N ASN A 1 -6.86 -10.46 15.05
CA ASN A 1 -6.68 -11.28 16.27
C ASN A 1 -5.25 -11.22 16.81
N ARG A 2 -4.22 -11.55 16.01
CA ARG A 2 -2.81 -11.52 16.47
C ARG A 2 -2.39 -10.18 17.09
N LEU A 3 -2.61 -9.07 16.37
CA LEU A 3 -2.29 -7.73 16.88
C LEU A 3 -3.08 -7.33 18.11
N ILE A 4 -4.26 -7.91 18.35
CA ILE A 4 -5.08 -7.63 19.54
C ILE A 4 -4.47 -8.29 20.76
N GLN A 5 -4.04 -9.55 20.62
CA GLN A 5 -3.41 -10.33 21.68
C GLN A 5 -1.96 -9.91 21.96
N ASN A 6 -1.22 -9.54 20.93
CA ASN A 6 0.16 -9.09 21.02
C ASN A 6 0.38 -7.92 20.03
N PRO A 7 0.27 -6.66 20.49
CA PRO A 7 0.44 -5.49 19.62
C PRO A 7 1.85 -5.38 19.02
N GLU A 8 2.88 -5.81 19.74
CA GLU A 8 4.29 -5.78 19.30
C GLU A 8 4.66 -6.97 18.38
N SER A 9 3.66 -7.73 17.91
CA SER A 9 3.92 -8.93 17.14
C SER A 9 4.53 -8.61 15.78
N ARG A 10 5.79 -9.00 15.59
CA ARG A 10 6.46 -9.02 14.28
C ARG A 10 5.91 -10.08 13.30
N ARG A 11 4.86 -10.83 13.69
CA ARG A 11 4.28 -11.95 12.93
C ARG A 11 2.86 -11.68 12.44
N ALA A 12 2.37 -10.45 12.54
CA ALA A 12 1.10 -10.04 11.94
C ALA A 12 1.28 -9.82 10.43
N ILE A 13 1.45 -10.95 9.73
CA ILE A 13 1.73 -11.02 8.29
C ILE A 13 0.59 -11.78 7.62
N SER A 14 0.18 -11.30 6.46
CA SER A 14 -0.69 -11.99 5.52
C SER A 14 0.03 -12.12 4.18
N ILE A 15 -0.16 -13.26 3.51
CA ILE A 15 0.32 -13.49 2.15
C ILE A 15 -0.87 -13.72 1.23
N THR A 16 -0.74 -13.29 -0.01
CA THR A 16 -1.71 -13.50 -1.09
C THR A 16 -1.25 -14.59 -2.03
N TRP A 17 0.06 -14.81 -2.15
CA TRP A 17 0.64 -15.87 -2.97
C TRP A 17 0.34 -17.25 -2.38
N PHE A 18 -0.34 -18.09 -3.16
CA PHE A 18 -0.62 -19.47 -2.84
C PHE A 18 -0.04 -20.40 -3.93
N PRO A 19 1.16 -20.98 -3.72
CA PRO A 19 1.90 -21.69 -4.76
C PRO A 19 1.12 -22.80 -5.47
N VAL A 20 0.26 -23.52 -4.74
CA VAL A 20 -0.52 -24.64 -5.29
C VAL A 20 -1.51 -24.18 -6.37
N GLN A 21 -1.99 -22.94 -6.31
CA GLN A 21 -2.91 -22.37 -7.28
C GLN A 21 -2.21 -21.42 -8.26
N ASP A 22 -1.32 -20.57 -7.74
CA ASP A 22 -0.81 -19.43 -8.49
C ASP A 22 0.32 -19.78 -9.47
N ILE A 23 0.97 -20.95 -9.35
CA ILE A 23 2.02 -21.38 -10.29
C ILE A 23 1.47 -21.58 -11.70
N THR A 24 0.20 -21.99 -11.82
CA THR A 24 -0.46 -22.25 -13.10
C THR A 24 -1.45 -21.15 -13.50
N ALA A 25 -1.53 -20.08 -12.70
CA ALA A 25 -2.43 -18.98 -12.98
C ALA A 25 -1.84 -18.06 -14.06
N ASP A 26 -2.68 -17.63 -15.01
CA ASP A 26 -2.28 -16.64 -16.02
C ASP A 26 -1.96 -15.28 -15.36
N GLU A 27 -2.73 -14.93 -14.32
CA GLU A 27 -2.60 -13.68 -13.58
C GLU A 27 -2.46 -13.95 -12.07
N PRO A 28 -1.25 -14.32 -11.61
CA PRO A 28 -1.02 -14.47 -10.17
C PRO A 28 -1.14 -13.12 -9.44
N PRO A 29 -1.33 -13.10 -8.11
CA PRO A 29 -1.47 -11.85 -7.37
C PRO A 29 -0.21 -10.97 -7.51
N CYS A 30 -0.35 -9.67 -7.70
CA CYS A 30 0.79 -8.73 -7.77
C CYS A 30 1.29 -8.34 -6.38
N LEU A 31 0.38 -7.99 -5.47
CA LEU A 31 0.66 -7.91 -4.04
C LEU A 31 0.99 -9.31 -3.55
N GLN A 32 2.02 -9.48 -2.72
CA GLN A 32 2.50 -10.78 -2.23
C GLN A 32 2.38 -10.91 -0.72
N LEU A 33 2.73 -9.83 -0.02
CA LEU A 33 2.83 -9.82 1.43
C LEU A 33 2.30 -8.49 1.95
N VAL A 34 1.56 -8.57 3.06
CA VAL A 34 1.14 -7.44 3.87
C VAL A 34 1.55 -7.72 5.31
N GLN A 35 2.39 -6.88 5.89
CA GLN A 35 2.76 -6.94 7.29
C GLN A 35 2.22 -5.72 8.02
N CYS A 36 1.60 -5.96 9.16
CA CYS A 36 1.12 -4.92 10.05
C CYS A 36 2.04 -4.83 11.28
N VAL A 37 2.47 -3.62 11.64
CA VAL A 37 3.31 -3.38 12.82
C VAL A 37 2.72 -2.21 13.60
N ILE A 38 2.40 -2.41 14.88
CA ILE A 38 2.06 -1.29 15.77
C ILE A 38 3.36 -0.78 16.39
N ASP A 39 3.65 0.51 16.23
CA ASP A 39 4.83 1.12 16.84
C ASP A 39 4.59 1.54 18.30
N LYS A 40 5.64 2.04 18.95
CA LYS A 40 5.59 2.49 20.34
C LYS A 40 4.66 3.68 20.60
N ASN A 41 4.20 4.36 19.55
CA ASN A 41 3.28 5.50 19.63
C ASN A 41 1.83 5.08 19.29
N ASN A 42 1.55 3.77 19.28
CA ASN A 42 0.25 3.21 18.91
C ASN A 42 -0.19 3.52 17.46
N HIS A 43 0.76 3.67 16.54
CA HIS A 43 0.45 3.78 15.12
C HIS A 43 0.54 2.41 14.43
N LEU A 44 -0.53 2.00 13.75
CA LEU A 44 -0.50 0.82 12.88
C LEU A 44 0.17 1.19 11.57
N ASN A 45 1.36 0.66 11.33
CA ASN A 45 2.11 0.78 10.09
C ASN A 45 1.88 -0.45 9.20
N LEU A 46 1.83 -0.24 7.88
CA LEU A 46 1.61 -1.30 6.90
C LEU A 46 2.78 -1.39 5.93
N ILE A 47 3.40 -2.56 5.83
CA ILE A 47 4.45 -2.88 4.84
C ILE A 47 3.84 -3.82 3.81
N CYS A 48 3.86 -3.43 2.54
CA CYS A 48 3.31 -4.22 1.44
C CYS A 48 4.38 -4.53 0.40
N VAL A 49 4.51 -5.79 -0.01
CA VAL A 49 5.49 -6.22 -1.03
C VAL A 49 4.75 -6.61 -2.30
N PHE A 50 5.13 -6.02 -3.43
CA PHE A 50 4.62 -6.33 -4.76
C PHE A 50 5.70 -7.01 -5.60
N ARG A 51 5.38 -8.15 -6.21
CA ARG A 51 6.29 -8.82 -7.18
C ARG A 51 6.40 -8.07 -8.51
N SER A 52 5.29 -7.43 -8.90
CA SER A 52 5.12 -6.68 -10.14
C SER A 52 4.21 -5.50 -9.83
N ASN A 53 4.61 -4.28 -10.17
CA ASN A 53 3.90 -3.07 -9.83
C ASN A 53 3.91 -2.08 -11.01
N ASP A 54 2.76 -1.96 -11.65
CA ASP A 54 2.50 -0.96 -12.68
C ASP A 54 2.36 0.41 -12.03
N MET A 55 3.39 1.22 -12.18
CA MET A 55 3.56 2.46 -11.43
C MET A 55 2.65 3.58 -11.92
N LEU A 56 2.25 3.57 -13.18
CA LEU A 56 1.46 4.66 -13.75
C LEU A 56 -0.04 4.40 -13.58
N SER A 57 -0.50 3.21 -13.95
CA SER A 57 -1.94 2.94 -14.03
C SER A 57 -2.49 2.27 -12.78
N ALA A 58 -1.69 1.50 -12.04
CA ALA A 58 -2.19 0.67 -10.93
C ALA A 58 -1.73 1.11 -9.54
N TRP A 59 -0.46 1.53 -9.37
CA TRP A 59 0.11 1.76 -8.04
C TRP A 59 -0.69 2.75 -7.21
N GLY A 60 -1.16 3.86 -7.79
CA GLY A 60 -1.98 4.85 -7.08
C GLY A 60 -3.27 4.26 -6.52
N GLN A 61 -3.97 3.44 -7.30
CA GLN A 61 -5.19 2.75 -6.87
C GLN A 61 -4.88 1.70 -5.79
N ASN A 62 -3.81 0.95 -5.96
CA ASN A 62 -3.34 -0.05 -4.99
C ASN A 62 -3.00 0.61 -3.65
N ALA A 63 -2.24 1.72 -3.66
CA ALA A 63 -1.87 2.46 -2.45
C ALA A 63 -3.11 3.03 -1.74
N TYR A 64 -4.08 3.55 -2.50
CA TYR A 64 -5.35 4.02 -1.95
C TYR A 64 -6.13 2.89 -1.26
N GLY A 65 -6.25 1.73 -1.91
CA GLY A 65 -6.89 0.55 -1.33
C GLY A 65 -6.20 0.06 -0.06
N LEU A 66 -4.87 0.04 -0.05
CA LEU A 66 -4.06 -0.34 1.12
C LEU A 66 -4.22 0.64 2.28
N ALA A 67 -4.32 1.95 2.02
CA ALA A 67 -4.59 2.95 3.06
C ALA A 67 -5.96 2.74 3.72
N HIS A 68 -6.98 2.38 2.94
CA HIS A 68 -8.29 2.02 3.49
C HIS A 68 -8.29 0.70 4.24
N LEU A 69 -7.53 -0.30 3.76
CA LEU A 69 -7.32 -1.55 4.48
C LEU A 69 -6.66 -1.29 5.84
N GLN A 70 -5.62 -0.45 5.89
CA GLN A 70 -4.97 -0.03 7.12
C GLN A 70 -5.97 0.63 8.08
N LYS A 71 -6.82 1.54 7.56
CA LYS A 71 -7.89 2.18 8.35
C LYS A 71 -8.81 1.14 8.97
N PHE A 72 -9.31 0.23 8.15
CA PHE A 72 -10.20 -0.84 8.56
C PHE A 72 -9.56 -1.70 9.66
N ILE A 73 -8.29 -2.07 9.52
CA ILE A 73 -7.58 -2.86 10.55
C ILE A 73 -7.48 -2.08 11.87
N CYS A 74 -7.15 -0.78 11.85
CA CYS A 74 -7.16 0.06 13.05
C CYS A 74 -8.52 0.06 13.75
N GLU A 75 -9.59 0.29 12.98
CA GLU A 75 -10.97 0.29 13.49
C GLU A 75 -11.32 -1.06 14.14
N GLN A 76 -10.99 -2.18 13.48
CA GLN A 76 -11.25 -3.52 14.02
C GLN A 76 -10.45 -3.81 15.29
N ILE A 77 -9.21 -3.32 15.40
CA ILE A 77 -8.40 -3.46 16.61
C ILE A 77 -9.04 -2.66 17.76
N ASN A 78 -9.37 -1.38 17.52
CA ASN A 78 -9.96 -0.49 18.52
C ASN A 78 -11.33 -0.98 19.00
N LEU A 79 -12.17 -1.51 18.10
CA LEU A 79 -13.47 -2.09 18.45
C LEU A 79 -13.35 -3.27 19.40
N LYS A 80 -12.28 -4.07 19.26
CA LYS A 80 -12.03 -5.27 20.09
C LYS A 80 -11.23 -4.95 21.35
N ARG A 81 -10.56 -3.80 21.42
CA ARG A 81 -9.79 -3.29 22.56
C ARG A 81 -10.50 -2.16 23.31
N LYS A 82 -11.79 -2.31 23.62
CA LYS A 82 -12.61 -1.23 24.21
C LYS A 82 -12.06 -0.63 25.51
N ASN A 83 -11.22 -1.35 26.25
CA ASN A 83 -10.65 -0.93 27.53
C ASN A 83 -9.18 -0.50 27.46
N ALA A 84 -8.60 -0.36 26.26
CA ALA A 84 -7.24 0.15 26.13
C ALA A 84 -7.23 1.67 26.38
N GLU A 85 -6.30 2.14 27.22
CA GLU A 85 -6.13 3.56 27.56
C GLU A 85 -5.81 4.40 26.31
N GLU A 86 -5.11 3.81 25.35
CA GLU A 86 -4.72 4.45 24.09
C GLU A 86 -5.29 3.69 22.87
N LYS A 87 -5.86 4.45 21.94
CA LYS A 87 -6.37 3.92 20.67
C LYS A 87 -5.24 3.82 19.65
N VAL A 88 -5.31 2.78 18.82
CA VAL A 88 -4.42 2.63 17.68
C VAL A 88 -4.88 3.56 16.55
N SER A 89 -3.98 4.39 16.03
CA SER A 89 -4.25 5.26 14.88
C SER A 89 -3.46 4.79 13.64
N GLN A 90 -3.72 5.41 12.48
CA GLN A 90 -2.99 5.06 11.26
C GLN A 90 -1.58 5.63 11.30
N GLY A 91 -0.60 4.77 11.06
CA GLY A 91 0.78 5.16 10.80
C GLY A 91 1.09 5.26 9.31
N TRP A 92 2.34 5.04 8.94
CA TRP A 92 2.77 5.08 7.56
C TRP A 92 2.37 3.82 6.78
N LEU A 93 2.29 3.98 5.45
CA LEU A 93 2.12 2.91 4.47
C LEU A 93 3.39 2.84 3.63
N GLU A 94 4.01 1.67 3.59
CA GLU A 94 5.17 1.38 2.77
C GLU A 94 4.81 0.37 1.69
N THR A 95 5.15 0.68 0.44
CA THR A 95 5.03 -0.23 -0.69
C THR A 95 6.40 -0.54 -1.27
N ILE A 96 6.83 -1.79 -1.14
CA ILE A 96 8.07 -2.32 -1.69
C ILE A 96 7.74 -2.98 -3.04
N SER A 97 8.41 -2.55 -4.11
CA SER A 97 8.21 -3.08 -5.45
C SER A 97 9.44 -3.84 -5.91
N ILE A 98 9.30 -5.13 -6.20
CA ILE A 98 10.39 -5.95 -6.76
C ILE A 98 10.59 -5.59 -8.25
N SER A 99 9.49 -5.49 -9.01
CA SER A 99 9.49 -5.02 -10.39
C SER A 99 8.56 -3.82 -10.54
N ALA A 100 9.10 -2.62 -10.31
CA ALA A 100 8.41 -1.37 -10.62
C ALA A 100 8.59 -1.04 -12.11
N HIS A 101 7.49 -0.85 -12.83
CA HIS A 101 7.53 -0.61 -14.28
C HIS A 101 6.42 0.30 -14.76
N MET A 102 6.63 0.87 -15.96
CA MET A 102 5.64 1.60 -16.75
C MET A 102 5.67 1.02 -18.17
N TYR A 103 4.52 1.03 -18.86
CA TYR A 103 4.38 0.43 -20.18
C TYR A 103 4.53 1.49 -21.25
N PHE A 104 5.71 1.60 -21.86
CA PHE A 104 6.01 2.65 -22.82
C PHE A 104 4.95 2.87 -23.92
N HIS A 105 4.49 1.79 -24.57
CA HIS A 105 3.51 1.91 -25.65
C HIS A 105 2.09 2.19 -25.15
N ARG A 106 1.69 1.59 -24.03
CA ARG A 106 0.35 1.77 -23.46
C ARG A 106 0.19 3.16 -22.85
N ASP A 107 1.24 3.63 -22.17
CA ASP A 107 1.25 4.84 -21.34
C ASP A 107 1.74 6.08 -22.10
N GLN A 108 1.96 5.98 -23.42
CA GLN A 108 2.62 7.01 -24.21
C GLN A 108 1.89 8.36 -24.15
N LEU A 109 0.56 8.34 -24.15
CA LEU A 109 -0.27 9.54 -24.12
C LEU A 109 -0.10 10.29 -22.78
N GLU A 110 -0.27 9.58 -21.66
CA GLU A 110 -0.11 10.12 -20.32
C GLU A 110 1.30 10.65 -20.09
N LEU A 111 2.32 9.90 -20.56
CA LEU A 111 3.71 10.33 -20.48
C LEU A 111 3.95 11.61 -21.29
N ASN A 112 3.40 11.72 -22.50
CA ASN A 112 3.52 12.93 -23.31
C ASN A 112 2.85 14.13 -22.64
N LEU A 113 1.64 13.97 -22.12
CA LEU A 113 0.93 15.02 -21.37
C LEU A 113 1.72 15.48 -20.14
N PHE A 114 2.35 14.54 -19.44
CA PHE A 114 3.20 14.86 -18.30
C PHE A 114 4.45 15.64 -18.72
N LEU A 115 5.11 15.22 -19.80
CA LEU A 115 6.28 15.91 -20.35
C LEU A 115 5.95 17.32 -20.85
N GLU A 116 4.80 17.52 -21.47
CA GLU A 116 4.34 18.84 -21.89
C GLU A 116 4.16 19.77 -20.70
N LYS A 117 3.50 19.32 -19.63
CA LYS A 117 3.32 20.11 -18.39
C LYS A 117 4.64 20.48 -17.71
N ILE A 118 5.66 19.63 -17.83
CA ILE A 118 7.02 19.95 -17.35
C ILE A 118 7.61 21.08 -18.19
N LYS A 119 7.54 20.96 -19.53
CA LYS A 119 8.10 21.96 -20.46
C LYS A 119 7.43 23.33 -20.31
N THR A 120 6.12 23.36 -20.09
CA THR A 120 5.36 24.61 -19.90
C THR A 120 5.55 25.22 -18.51
N GLY A 121 6.17 24.50 -17.56
CA GLY A 121 6.31 24.93 -16.17
C GLY A 121 5.00 24.88 -15.37
N GLU A 122 3.89 24.51 -15.99
CA GLU A 122 2.57 24.38 -15.36
C GLU A 122 2.58 23.36 -14.23
N LEU A 123 3.37 22.29 -14.38
CA LEU A 123 3.47 21.25 -13.36
C LEU A 123 3.94 21.83 -12.02
N PHE A 124 5.01 22.62 -12.02
CA PHE A 124 5.58 23.19 -10.80
C PHE A 124 4.66 24.24 -10.16
N GLN A 125 3.96 25.04 -10.98
CA GLN A 125 2.97 26.00 -10.49
C GLN A 125 1.79 25.28 -9.80
N SER A 126 1.37 24.12 -10.30
CA SER A 126 0.28 23.35 -9.72
C SER A 126 0.59 22.82 -8.30
N PHE A 127 1.87 22.52 -8.01
CA PHE A 127 2.31 22.08 -6.69
C PHE A 127 2.45 23.21 -5.67
N GLN A 128 2.70 24.44 -6.13
CA GLN A 128 2.83 25.63 -5.26
C GLN A 128 1.49 26.25 -4.86
N ARG A 129 0.38 25.87 -5.52
CA ARG A 129 -0.98 26.37 -5.20
C ARG A 129 -1.68 25.61 -4.06
N ARG A 130 -0.93 24.92 -3.20
CA ARG A 130 -1.47 24.24 -2.00
C ARG A 130 -1.01 24.92 -0.73
#